data_AF-A0A653D3W8-F1
#
_entry.id   AF-A0A653D3W8-F1
#
_cell.length_a   1.000
_cell.length_b   1.000
_cell.length_c   1.000
_cell.angle_alpha   90.00
_cell.angle_beta   90.00
_cell.angle_gamma   90.00
#
_symmetry.space_group_name_H-M   'P 1'
#
loop_
_entity.id
_entity.type
_entity.pdbx_description
1 polymer ?
#
loop_
_entity_poly.entity_id
_entity_poly.type
_entity_poly.pdbx_seq_one_letter_code
_entity_poly.pdbx_strand_id
1 'polypeptide(L)'
;MVQCWAPDCKHYNVRETCRFFRFPKDQKTRNRWIKLTRRTVEPGPGAYLCSCHFVDGKKDNGPTLFAYNKDKQLKFSFLKRGHVKRM
;
A
#
# COMPACT_ATOMS: atom_id res chain seq x y z
N MET A 1 2.25 -15.90 -13.01
CA MET A 1 2.58 -14.46 -13.09
C MET A 1 1.49 -13.69 -12.36
N VAL A 2 1.87 -12.75 -11.48
CA VAL A 2 0.92 -11.97 -10.67
C VAL A 2 1.14 -10.49 -10.95
N GLN A 3 0.08 -9.81 -11.39
CA GLN A 3 0.05 -8.36 -11.55
C GLN A 3 -0.54 -7.69 -10.31
N CYS A 4 -0.05 -6.50 -9.97
CA CYS A 4 -0.61 -5.70 -8.91
C CYS A 4 -2.07 -5.35 -9.23
N TRP A 5 -2.95 -5.55 -8.24
CA TRP A 5 -4.38 -5.27 -8.31
C TRP A 5 -4.72 -3.80 -8.08
N ALA A 6 -3.75 -2.95 -7.72
CA ALA A 6 -4.03 -1.52 -7.58
C ALA A 6 -4.45 -0.92 -8.93
N PRO A 7 -5.37 0.05 -8.97
CA PRO A 7 -5.56 0.86 -10.17
C PRO A 7 -4.25 1.56 -10.53
N ASP A 8 -3.99 1.71 -11.83
CA ASP A 8 -2.83 2.41 -12.38
C ASP A 8 -1.45 1.83 -12.00
N CYS A 9 -1.39 0.64 -11.41
CA CYS A 9 -0.14 -0.06 -11.12
C CYS A 9 0.15 -1.12 -12.19
N LYS A 10 1.37 -1.11 -12.74
CA LYS A 10 1.83 -2.06 -13.77
C LYS A 10 2.92 -3.00 -13.27
N HIS A 11 3.06 -3.17 -11.94
CA HIS A 11 4.04 -4.08 -11.36
C HIS A 11 3.60 -5.54 -11.50
N TYR A 12 4.55 -6.39 -11.84
CA TYR A 12 4.50 -7.83 -11.95
C TYR A 12 5.54 -8.48 -11.03
N ASN A 13 5.13 -9.55 -10.35
CA ASN A 13 6.02 -10.23 -9.40
C ASN A 13 7.28 -10.85 -10.03
N VAL A 14 7.28 -11.09 -11.34
CA VAL A 14 8.42 -11.63 -12.09
C VAL A 14 9.40 -10.57 -12.57
N ARG A 15 8.97 -9.29 -12.62
CA ARG A 15 9.71 -8.21 -13.25
C ARG A 15 10.25 -7.21 -12.23
N GLU A 16 9.50 -6.98 -11.15
CA GLU A 16 9.90 -6.09 -10.06
C GLU A 16 10.24 -6.89 -8.79
N THR A 17 11.18 -6.38 -7.99
CA THR A 17 11.67 -7.02 -6.75
C THR A 17 10.78 -6.74 -5.52
N CYS A 18 9.70 -5.97 -5.69
CA CYS A 18 8.77 -5.66 -4.61
C CYS A 18 7.94 -6.88 -4.19
N ARG A 19 7.51 -6.92 -2.92
CA ARG A 19 6.71 -8.02 -2.39
C ARG A 19 5.26 -7.87 -2.84
N PHE A 20 4.53 -8.98 -2.92
CA PHE A 20 3.11 -8.98 -3.28
C PHE A 20 2.29 -9.51 -2.10
N PHE A 21 1.36 -8.70 -1.62
CA PHE A 21 0.52 -9.03 -0.48
C PHE A 21 -0.90 -9.36 -0.92
N ARG A 22 -1.38 -10.53 -0.50
CA ARG A 22 -2.78 -10.93 -0.70
C ARG A 22 -3.70 -10.11 0.19
N PHE A 23 -4.92 -9.89 -0.30
CA PHE A 23 -6.01 -9.39 0.53
C PHE A 23 -6.17 -10.26 1.80
N PRO A 24 -6.38 -9.63 2.97
CA PRO A 24 -6.52 -10.35 4.23
C PRO A 24 -7.82 -11.16 4.27
N LYS A 25 -7.84 -12.20 5.12
CA LYS A 25 -9.05 -13.00 5.40
C LYS A 25 -10.03 -12.27 6.31
N ASP A 26 -9.51 -11.43 7.21
CA ASP A 26 -10.30 -10.59 8.09
C ASP A 26 -11.18 -9.62 7.27
N GLN A 27 -12.49 -9.71 7.45
CA GLN A 27 -13.46 -8.97 6.63
C GLN A 27 -13.31 -7.46 6.81
N LYS A 28 -13.04 -6.97 8.02
CA LYS A 28 -12.92 -5.54 8.30
C LYS A 28 -11.73 -4.94 7.54
N THR A 29 -10.58 -5.59 7.63
CA THR A 29 -9.37 -5.16 6.93
C THR A 29 -9.50 -5.36 5.42
N ARG A 30 -10.12 -6.45 4.97
CA ARG A 30 -10.37 -6.72 3.54
C ARG A 30 -11.24 -5.62 2.94
N ASN A 31 -12.36 -5.28 3.58
CA ASN A 31 -13.28 -4.24 3.14
C ASN A 31 -12.60 -2.87 3.12
N ARG A 32 -11.71 -2.60 4.09
CA ARG A 32 -10.88 -1.38 4.08
C ARG A 32 -9.99 -1.32 2.84
N TRP A 33 -9.29 -2.41 2.51
CA TRP A 33 -8.43 -2.46 1.32
C TRP A 33 -9.24 -2.29 0.03
N ILE A 34 -10.40 -2.93 -0.08
CA ILE A 34 -11.30 -2.80 -1.24
C ILE A 34 -11.69 -1.34 -1.46
N LYS A 35 -12.20 -0.68 -0.40
CA LYS A 35 -12.55 0.75 -0.43
C LYS A 35 -11.37 1.63 -0.85
N LEU A 36 -10.18 1.34 -0.33
CA LEU A 36 -8.97 2.10 -0.65
C LEU A 36 -8.57 1.92 -2.11
N THR A 37 -8.69 0.73 -2.71
CA THR A 37 -8.36 0.49 -4.12
C THR A 37 -9.34 1.11 -5.12
N ARG A 38 -10.54 1.52 -4.69
CA ARG A 38 -11.58 2.19 -5.50
C ARG A 38 -11.96 1.45 -6.79
N ARG A 39 -11.76 0.13 -6.86
CA ARG A 39 -12.27 -0.69 -7.97
C ARG A 39 -13.73 -1.02 -7.71
N THR A 40 -14.52 -1.09 -8.78
CA THR A 40 -15.91 -1.56 -8.75
C THR A 40 -16.01 -3.08 -8.63
N VAL A 41 -14.93 -3.80 -8.96
CA VAL A 41 -14.87 -5.27 -8.96
C VAL A 41 -14.21 -5.78 -7.68
N GLU A 42 -14.85 -6.78 -7.06
CA GLU A 42 -14.34 -7.46 -5.88
C GLU A 42 -13.02 -8.21 -6.15
N PRO A 43 -12.06 -8.18 -5.21
CA PRO A 43 -10.81 -8.92 -5.35
C PRO A 43 -11.05 -10.42 -5.19
N GLY A 44 -10.77 -11.16 -6.26
CA GLY A 44 -10.77 -12.62 -6.25
C GLY A 44 -9.55 -13.26 -5.58
N PRO A 45 -9.43 -14.60 -5.59
CA PRO A 45 -8.34 -15.32 -4.94
C PRO A 45 -6.94 -14.95 -5.44
N GLY A 46 -6.84 -14.49 -6.70
CA GLY A 46 -5.61 -14.06 -7.37
C GLY A 46 -5.30 -12.57 -7.24
N ALA A 47 -6.04 -11.81 -6.42
CA ALA A 47 -5.79 -10.38 -6.24
C ALA A 47 -4.67 -10.13 -5.22
N TYR A 48 -3.61 -9.44 -5.65
CA TYR A 48 -2.46 -9.07 -4.81
C TYR A 48 -2.11 -7.60 -5.01
N LEU A 49 -1.68 -6.92 -3.95
CA LEU A 49 -1.14 -5.57 -4.02
C LEU A 49 0.37 -5.60 -3.81
N CYS A 50 1.13 -4.89 -4.64
CA CYS A 50 2.57 -4.79 -4.45
C CYS A 50 2.90 -3.92 -3.22
N SER A 51 4.05 -4.18 -2.59
CA SER A 51 4.48 -3.53 -1.35
C SER A 51 4.70 -2.03 -1.50
N CYS A 52 4.82 -1.52 -2.73
CA CYS A 52 4.90 -0.09 -3.02
C CYS A 52 3.67 0.70 -2.56
N HIS A 53 2.51 0.04 -2.40
CA HIS A 53 1.29 0.69 -1.91
C HIS A 53 1.22 0.79 -0.39
N PHE A 54 2.19 0.22 0.32
CA PHE A 54 2.19 0.10 1.78
C PHE A 54 3.28 0.98 2.38
N VAL A 55 2.96 1.67 3.47
CA VAL A 55 3.96 2.42 4.24
C VAL A 55 5.05 1.44 4.71
N ASP A 56 6.31 1.78 4.45
CA ASP A 56 7.49 0.95 4.71
C ASP A 56 7.48 -0.43 4.05
N GLY A 57 6.61 -0.65 3.05
CA GLY A 57 6.43 -1.96 2.43
C GLY A 57 5.86 -3.03 3.38
N LYS A 58 5.23 -2.63 4.50
CA LYS A 58 4.68 -3.55 5.51
C LYS A 58 3.17 -3.72 5.36
N LYS A 59 2.74 -4.98 5.35
CA LYS A 59 1.32 -5.35 5.18
C LYS A 59 0.42 -4.76 6.27
N ASP A 60 0.91 -4.67 7.51
CA ASP A 60 0.14 -4.25 8.68
C ASP A 60 -0.36 -2.79 8.59
N ASN A 61 0.37 -1.94 7.85
CA ASN A 61 0.00 -0.55 7.64
C ASN A 61 -1.18 -0.38 6.66
N GLY A 62 -1.50 -1.43 5.89
CA GLY A 62 -2.48 -1.38 4.80
C GLY A 62 -2.01 -0.58 3.57
N PRO A 63 -2.70 -0.73 2.43
CA PRO A 63 -2.34 -0.05 1.20
C PRO A 63 -2.90 1.37 1.25
N THR A 64 -2.08 2.37 1.53
CA THR A 64 -2.50 3.78 1.64
C THR A 64 -1.82 4.69 0.62
N LEU A 65 -0.76 4.18 -0.03
CA LEU A 65 0.05 4.91 -1.00
C LEU A 65 -0.52 4.67 -2.40
N PHE A 66 -1.42 5.55 -2.85
CA PHE A 66 -1.98 5.54 -4.21
C PHE A 66 -1.81 6.89 -4.90
N ALA A 67 -1.78 6.89 -6.23
CA ALA A 67 -1.54 8.11 -7.01
C ALA A 67 -2.59 9.21 -6.74
N TYR A 68 -3.87 8.85 -6.63
CA TYR A 68 -4.97 9.78 -6.27
C TYR A 68 -4.99 10.19 -4.79
N ASN A 69 -4.08 9.65 -3.98
CA ASN A 69 -3.93 10.02 -2.59
C ASN A 69 -2.73 10.95 -2.38
N LYS A 70 -2.00 11.35 -3.43
CA LYS A 70 -0.78 12.19 -3.33
C LYS A 70 -1.01 13.48 -2.54
N ASP A 71 -2.14 14.15 -2.73
CA ASP A 71 -2.47 15.41 -2.03
C ASP A 71 -2.88 15.19 -0.56
N LYS A 72 -3.32 13.98 -0.21
CA LYS A 72 -3.65 13.57 1.17
C LYS A 72 -2.50 12.83 1.85
N GLN A 73 -1.47 12.49 1.09
CA GLN A 73 -0.20 11.92 1.54
C GLN A 73 0.77 13.02 2.00
N LEU A 74 0.27 14.23 2.32
CA LEU A 74 0.99 15.22 3.11
C LEU A 74 1.34 14.58 4.45
N LYS A 75 2.48 13.87 4.47
CA LYS A 75 3.14 13.46 5.69
C LYS A 75 3.47 14.76 6.40
N PHE A 76 2.85 14.94 7.56
CA PHE A 76 3.49 15.55 8.72
C PHE A 76 4.92 15.00 8.76
N SER A 77 5.85 15.74 8.16
CA SER A 77 7.25 15.61 8.44
C SER A 77 7.39 16.10 9.88
N PHE A 78 7.20 15.19 10.84
CA PHE A 78 7.83 15.37 12.13
C PHE A 78 9.33 15.40 11.84
N LEU A 79 9.78 16.63 11.68
CA LEU A 79 11.14 17.11 11.70
C LEU A 79 12.01 16.16 12.53
N LYS A 80 12.75 15.26 11.87
CA LYS A 80 13.98 14.75 12.45
C LYS A 80 14.96 15.94 12.50
N ARG A 81 14.83 16.83 13.49
CA ARG A 81 15.94 17.70 13.91
C ARG A 81 16.56 17.04 15.13
N GLY A 82 17.84 16.78 14.98
CA GLY A 82 18.64 16.00 15.89
C GLY A 82 18.68 16.55 17.31
N HIS A 83 19.01 15.62 18.18
CA HIS A 83 19.50 15.80 19.53
C HIS A 83 20.57 16.91 19.59
N VAL A 84 20.22 18.08 20.13
CA VAL A 84 21.21 19.02 20.70
C VAL A 84 21.15 18.82 22.21
N LYS A 85 22.10 18.07 22.76
CA LYS A 85 22.42 18.13 24.18
C LYS A 85 23.44 19.26 24.35
N ARG A 86 22.97 20.43 24.78
CA ARG A 86 23.81 21.43 25.46
C ARG A 86 23.74 21.11 26.94
N MET A 87 24.85 20.65 27.51
CA MET A 87 25.24 20.81 28.91
C MET A 87 26.77 20.89 28.91
#